data_AF-A0A0C9TJ85-F1
#
_entry.id   AF-A0A0C9TJ85-F1
#
_cell.length_a   1.000
_cell.length_b   1.000
_cell.length_c   1.000
_cell.angle_alpha   90.00
_cell.angle_beta   90.00
_cell.angle_gamma   90.00
#
_symmetry.space_group_name_H-M   'P 1'
#
loop_
_entity.id
_entity.type
_entity.pdbx_description
1 polymer ?
#
loop_
_entity_poly.entity_id
_entity_poly.type
_entity_poly.pdbx_seq_one_letter_code
_entity_poly.pdbx_strand_id
1 'polypeptide(L)'
;MTLLTLIEPYCSKGPTLENFCFNLAASLGTPWNKRTLEIFVEDFLDSKFYKCEDEKEVTKAARTHLQTLCAAYRDQVKLKSDITRAAKLSVDTRNRHRLNRYYRCLHTVRIEPGLHQHEQIILEMGVDGMSSDESGHEEDNSRGIGSCASRGNWPLLRKEKVPALFSKRHAIRSLPVTSYDAEWLMGLSDNARADLKVKDDPYDFTIPDELVK
;
A
#
# COMPACT_ATOMS: atom_id res chain seq x y z
N MET A 1 21.18 11.91 1.38
CA MET A 1 21.02 13.27 0.81
C MET A 1 19.54 13.60 0.74
N THR A 2 19.05 14.36 1.71
CA THR A 2 17.64 14.71 1.93
C THR A 2 17.32 16.05 1.26
N LEU A 3 16.89 16.01 0.00
CA LEU A 3 16.40 17.17 -0.78
C LEU A 3 14.94 17.53 -0.41
N LEU A 4 14.61 17.70 0.88
CA LEU A 4 13.22 17.99 1.29
C LEU A 4 13.03 19.13 2.29
N THR A 5 14.08 19.90 2.63
CA THR A 5 13.95 21.00 3.61
C THR A 5 14.41 22.37 3.10
N LEU A 6 14.71 22.52 1.82
CA LEU A 6 15.00 23.81 1.20
C LEU A 6 13.77 24.32 0.43
N ILE A 7 12.62 24.40 1.12
CA ILE A 7 11.67 25.47 0.80
C ILE A 7 12.13 26.61 1.70
N GLU A 8 13.14 27.35 1.26
CA GLU A 8 13.54 28.59 1.89
C GLU A 8 12.28 29.46 2.09
N PRO A 9 12.16 30.15 3.24
CA PRO A 9 10.99 30.94 3.55
C PRO A 9 10.80 31.95 2.43
N TYR A 10 9.80 31.68 1.59
CA TYR A 10 9.31 32.49 0.48
C TYR A 10 10.11 33.76 0.25
N CYS A 11 10.96 33.74 -0.77
CA CYS A 11 11.73 34.92 -1.19
C CYS A 11 10.79 36.13 -1.17
N SER A 12 11.21 37.22 -0.52
CA SER A 12 10.39 38.42 -0.29
C SER A 12 9.79 39.02 -1.58
N LYS A 13 10.34 38.63 -2.73
CA LYS A 13 9.94 39.06 -4.07
C LYS A 13 8.74 38.31 -4.66
N GLY A 14 8.21 37.27 -3.99
CA GLY A 14 7.06 36.50 -4.47
C GLY A 14 7.42 35.52 -5.60
N PRO A 15 6.44 34.74 -6.10
CA PRO A 15 6.66 33.85 -7.24
C PRO A 15 6.89 34.66 -8.52
N THR A 16 7.79 34.18 -9.38
CA THR A 16 8.06 34.75 -10.70
C THR A 16 7.94 33.63 -11.75
N LEU A 17 7.88 33.98 -13.04
CA LEU A 17 7.93 32.99 -14.13
C LEU A 17 9.17 32.11 -14.06
N GLU A 18 10.32 32.70 -13.74
CA GLU A 18 11.60 31.98 -13.60
C GLU A 18 11.65 31.08 -12.35
N ASN A 19 10.85 31.38 -11.33
CA ASN A 19 10.81 30.64 -10.06
C ASN A 19 9.38 30.21 -9.72
N PHE A 20 8.75 29.52 -10.66
CA PHE A 20 7.38 29.09 -10.56
C PHE A 20 7.27 27.80 -9.74
N CYS A 21 6.73 27.88 -8.52
CA CYS A 21 6.42 26.70 -7.71
C CYS A 21 5.18 26.89 -6.82
N PHE A 22 4.30 25.89 -6.79
CA PHE A 22 3.18 25.86 -5.86
C PHE A 22 3.61 25.30 -4.50
N ASN A 23 3.22 25.95 -3.41
CA ASN A 23 3.34 25.32 -2.10
C ASN A 23 2.14 24.37 -1.87
N LEU A 24 2.36 23.09 -2.13
CA LEU A 24 1.37 22.02 -1.92
C LEU A 24 1.08 21.73 -0.43
N ALA A 25 2.01 22.07 0.46
CA ALA A 25 1.80 21.92 1.91
C ALA A 25 0.83 22.98 2.45
N ALA A 26 0.80 24.17 1.84
CA ALA A 26 -0.06 25.27 2.24
C ALA A 26 -1.50 25.16 1.68
N SER A 27 -2.39 26.04 2.13
CA SER A 27 -3.70 26.25 1.50
C SER A 27 -3.54 27.01 0.19
N LEU A 28 -4.43 26.79 -0.78
CA LEU A 28 -4.46 27.59 -2.02
C LEU A 28 -4.83 29.05 -1.79
N GLY A 29 -5.40 29.38 -0.63
CA GLY A 29 -5.72 30.75 -0.25
C GLY A 29 -4.51 31.59 0.17
N THR A 30 -3.30 31.01 0.29
CA THR A 30 -2.12 31.77 0.68
C THR A 30 -1.75 32.80 -0.39
N PRO A 31 -1.20 33.97 0.00
CA PRO A 31 -0.78 35.00 -0.96
C PRO A 31 0.15 34.47 -2.05
N TRP A 32 1.07 33.56 -1.68
CA TRP A 32 1.97 32.90 -2.62
C TRP A 32 1.23 32.07 -3.68
N ASN A 33 0.36 31.16 -3.25
CA ASN A 33 -0.35 30.27 -4.17
C ASN A 33 -1.36 31.04 -5.04
N LYS A 34 -1.96 32.11 -4.51
CA LYS A 34 -2.79 33.04 -5.29
C LYS A 34 -1.98 33.71 -6.40
N ARG A 35 -0.83 34.30 -6.05
CA ARG A 35 0.02 34.97 -7.05
C ARG A 35 0.60 33.99 -8.08
N THR A 36 0.94 32.78 -7.65
CA THR A 36 1.41 31.72 -8.56
C THR A 36 0.30 31.30 -9.52
N LEU A 37 -0.95 31.21 -9.05
CA LEU A 37 -2.11 30.92 -9.89
C LEU A 37 -2.37 32.04 -10.91
N GLU A 38 -2.24 33.31 -10.50
CA GLU A 38 -2.36 34.45 -11.41
C GLU A 38 -1.31 34.40 -12.54
N ILE A 39 -0.03 34.21 -12.18
CA ILE A 39 1.07 34.09 -13.16
C ILE A 39 0.82 32.92 -14.12
N PHE A 40 0.30 31.80 -13.61
CA PHE A 40 -0.06 30.66 -14.45
C PHE A 40 -1.15 30.99 -15.46
N VAL A 41 -2.21 31.69 -15.04
CA VAL A 41 -3.34 32.03 -15.92
C VAL A 41 -2.90 33.05 -16.97
N GLU A 42 -2.11 34.05 -16.57
CA GLU A 42 -1.51 35.04 -17.48
C GLU A 42 -0.67 34.34 -18.58
N ASP A 43 0.30 33.51 -18.18
CA ASP A 43 1.18 32.78 -19.10
C ASP A 43 0.42 31.78 -19.99
N PHE A 44 -0.60 31.12 -19.42
CA PHE A 44 -1.44 30.18 -20.15
C PHE A 44 -2.22 30.85 -21.30
N LEU A 45 -2.81 32.03 -21.04
CA LEU A 45 -3.54 32.79 -22.05
C LEU A 45 -2.58 33.40 -23.10
N ASP A 46 -1.42 33.88 -22.67
CA ASP A 46 -0.40 34.45 -23.56
C ASP A 46 0.20 33.41 -24.52
N SER A 47 0.29 32.14 -24.11
CA SER A 47 0.82 31.06 -24.94
C SER A 47 0.03 30.81 -26.23
N LYS A 48 -1.26 31.19 -26.25
CA LYS A 48 -2.23 30.93 -27.34
C LYS A 48 -2.26 29.47 -27.83
N PHE A 49 -1.79 28.53 -27.02
CA PHE A 49 -1.73 27.12 -27.40
C PHE A 49 -3.11 26.44 -27.34
N TYR A 50 -4.01 26.96 -26.51
CA TYR A 50 -5.34 26.40 -26.26
C TYR A 50 -6.44 27.30 -26.79
N LYS A 51 -7.58 26.70 -27.17
CA LYS A 51 -8.76 27.43 -27.69
C LYS A 51 -9.56 28.19 -26.62
N CYS A 52 -9.32 27.91 -25.34
CA CYS A 52 -10.04 28.54 -24.25
C CYS A 52 -9.39 29.89 -23.95
N GLU A 53 -10.11 30.97 -24.26
CA GLU A 53 -9.68 32.36 -24.00
C GLU A 53 -10.35 32.94 -22.73
N ASP A 54 -11.26 32.21 -22.09
CA ASP A 54 -11.94 32.67 -20.88
C ASP A 54 -11.05 32.49 -19.64
N GLU A 55 -10.47 33.59 -19.18
CA GLU A 55 -9.66 33.68 -17.97
C GLU A 55 -10.33 33.04 -16.74
N LYS A 56 -11.66 33.18 -16.60
CA LYS A 56 -12.38 32.65 -15.44
C LYS A 56 -12.48 31.14 -15.48
N GLU A 57 -12.68 30.56 -16.66
CA GLU A 57 -12.70 29.11 -16.83
C GLU A 57 -11.32 28.50 -16.59
N VAL A 58 -10.27 29.12 -17.15
CA VAL A 58 -8.88 28.68 -16.93
C VAL A 58 -8.52 28.76 -15.45
N THR A 59 -8.83 29.88 -14.79
CA THR A 59 -8.59 30.05 -13.35
C THR A 59 -9.32 28.99 -12.53
N LYS A 60 -10.59 28.72 -12.84
CA LYS A 60 -11.39 27.71 -12.14
C LYS A 60 -10.80 26.32 -12.32
N ALA A 61 -10.47 25.94 -13.56
CA ALA A 61 -9.89 24.63 -13.87
C ALA A 61 -8.53 24.43 -13.19
N ALA A 62 -7.63 25.42 -13.29
CA ALA A 62 -6.33 25.40 -12.64
C ALA A 62 -6.46 25.29 -11.12
N ARG A 63 -7.36 26.08 -10.51
CA ARG A 63 -7.64 26.01 -9.08
C ARG A 63 -8.15 24.65 -8.65
N THR A 64 -9.10 24.05 -9.37
CA THR A 64 -9.60 22.71 -9.06
C THR A 64 -8.49 21.66 -9.15
N HIS A 65 -7.65 21.72 -10.20
CA HIS A 65 -6.54 20.80 -10.34
C HIS A 65 -5.53 20.91 -9.17
N LEU A 66 -5.16 22.14 -8.80
CA LEU A 66 -4.26 22.39 -7.68
C LEU A 66 -4.88 21.96 -6.34
N GLN A 67 -6.20 22.09 -6.17
CA GLN A 67 -6.88 21.59 -4.95
C GLN A 67 -6.68 20.09 -4.81
N THR A 68 -6.84 19.36 -5.91
CA THR A 68 -6.60 17.92 -5.96
C THR A 68 -5.14 17.59 -5.66
N LEU A 69 -4.17 18.32 -6.22
CA LEU A 69 -2.75 18.11 -5.94
C LEU A 69 -2.39 18.39 -4.48
N CYS A 70 -2.89 19.49 -3.89
CA CYS A 70 -2.71 19.80 -2.48
C CYS A 70 -3.29 18.70 -1.58
N ALA A 71 -4.48 18.17 -1.90
CA ALA A 71 -5.09 17.08 -1.15
C ALA A 71 -4.24 15.81 -1.24
N ALA A 72 -3.87 15.39 -2.46
CA ALA A 72 -3.03 14.22 -2.69
C ALA A 72 -1.67 14.32 -1.97
N TYR A 73 -1.03 15.49 -1.99
CA TYR A 73 0.22 15.73 -1.29
C TYR A 73 0.07 15.57 0.23
N ARG A 74 -0.98 16.16 0.83
CA ARG A 74 -1.24 16.01 2.27
C ARG A 74 -1.52 14.58 2.67
N ASP A 75 -2.22 13.83 1.82
CA ASP A 75 -2.48 12.42 2.07
C ASP A 75 -1.20 11.59 2.01
N GLN A 76 -0.28 11.90 1.09
CA GLN A 76 1.05 11.27 1.05
C GLN A 76 1.88 11.59 2.29
N VAL A 77 1.87 12.85 2.75
CA VAL A 77 2.58 13.27 3.97
C VAL A 77 2.01 12.55 5.20
N LYS A 78 0.68 12.48 5.32
CA LYS A 78 0.00 11.74 6.38
C LYS A 78 0.35 10.27 6.36
N LEU A 79 0.29 9.63 5.19
CA LEU A 79 0.63 8.21 5.04
C LEU A 79 2.06 7.92 5.51
N LYS A 80 3.03 8.75 5.14
CA LYS A 80 4.43 8.63 5.63
C LYS A 80 4.50 8.78 7.16
N SER A 81 3.75 9.72 7.74
CA SER A 81 3.71 9.91 9.19
C SER A 81 3.04 8.73 9.92
N ASP A 82 2.01 8.12 9.30
CA ASP A 82 1.32 6.97 9.87
C ASP A 82 2.18 5.70 9.79
N ILE A 83 2.89 5.49 8.69
CA ILE A 83 3.84 4.38 8.55
C ILE A 83 4.94 4.48 9.60
N THR A 84 5.53 5.67 9.78
CA THR A 84 6.57 5.88 10.79
C THR A 84 6.03 5.72 12.21
N ARG A 85 4.80 6.20 12.49
CA ARG A 85 4.11 5.99 13.78
C ARG A 85 3.83 4.51 14.04
N ALA A 86 3.34 3.77 13.05
CA ALA A 86 3.05 2.34 13.16
C ALA A 86 4.34 1.53 13.39
N ALA A 87 5.41 1.83 12.66
CA ALA A 87 6.72 1.22 12.87
C ALA A 87 7.24 1.48 14.30
N LYS A 88 7.12 2.73 14.78
CA LYS A 88 7.51 3.09 16.16
C LYS A 88 6.69 2.33 17.21
N LEU A 89 5.37 2.23 17.03
CA LEU A 89 4.48 1.47 17.94
C LEU A 89 4.80 -0.03 17.93
N SER A 90 5.14 -0.60 16.77
CA SER A 90 5.57 -2.00 16.66
C SER A 90 6.85 -2.26 17.45
N VAL A 91 7.86 -1.40 17.29
CA VAL A 91 9.11 -1.47 18.07
C VAL A 91 8.85 -1.33 19.57
N ASP A 92 8.03 -0.36 19.97
CA ASP A 92 7.68 -0.14 21.38
C ASP A 92 6.94 -1.35 21.99
N THR A 93 6.02 -1.94 21.22
CA THR A 93 5.30 -3.17 21.61
C THR A 93 6.28 -4.32 21.81
N ARG A 94 7.21 -4.55 20.86
CA ARG A 94 8.25 -5.58 20.96
C ARG A 94 9.12 -5.37 22.20
N ASN A 95 9.55 -4.13 22.46
CA ASN A 95 10.34 -3.79 23.65
C ASN A 95 9.58 -4.07 24.95
N ARG A 96 8.30 -3.70 25.01
CA ARG A 96 7.44 -3.99 26.15
C ARG A 96 7.29 -5.50 26.40
N HIS A 97 7.16 -6.31 25.33
CA HIS A 97 7.10 -7.76 25.47
C HIS A 97 8.41 -8.36 26.00
N ARG A 98 9.56 -7.90 25.50
CA ARG A 98 10.89 -8.33 25.99
C ARG A 98 11.08 -7.99 27.46
N LEU A 99 10.76 -6.75 27.84
CA LEU A 99 10.88 -6.27 29.21
C LEU A 99 9.97 -7.06 30.18
N ASN A 100 8.71 -7.28 29.78
CA ASN A 100 7.77 -8.08 30.57
C ASN A 100 8.24 -9.53 30.71
N ARG A 101 8.79 -10.13 29.65
CA ARG A 101 9.34 -11.50 29.70
C ARG A 101 10.52 -11.58 30.65
N TYR A 102 11.47 -10.65 30.55
CA TYR A 102 12.62 -10.56 31.45
C TYR A 102 12.19 -10.51 32.92
N TYR A 103 11.30 -9.59 33.29
CA TYR A 103 10.85 -9.46 34.68
C TYR A 103 10.06 -10.67 35.16
N ARG A 104 9.25 -11.30 34.31
CA ARG A 104 8.56 -12.54 34.65
C ARG A 104 9.53 -13.68 34.93
N CYS A 105 10.52 -13.89 34.06
CA CYS A 105 11.54 -14.92 34.24
C CYS A 105 12.34 -14.68 35.52
N LEU A 106 12.79 -13.45 35.75
CA LEU A 106 13.52 -13.09 36.97
C LEU A 106 12.68 -13.29 38.24
N HIS A 107 11.40 -12.92 38.20
CA HIS A 107 10.47 -13.13 39.30
C HIS A 107 10.25 -14.62 39.60
N THR A 108 10.06 -15.44 38.58
CA THR A 108 9.93 -16.90 38.74
C THR A 108 11.16 -17.52 39.38
N VAL A 109 12.36 -17.16 38.89
CA VAL A 109 13.61 -17.68 39.47
C VAL A 109 13.74 -17.30 40.93
N ARG A 110 13.40 -16.07 41.32
CA ARG A 110 13.50 -15.62 42.71
C ARG A 110 12.54 -16.34 43.66
N ILE A 111 11.35 -16.69 43.19
CA ILE A 111 10.35 -17.38 44.02
C ILE A 111 10.71 -18.85 44.21
N GLU A 112 11.19 -19.54 43.17
CA GLU A 112 11.40 -20.98 43.18
C GLU A 112 12.83 -21.34 43.62
N PRO A 113 13.05 -21.91 44.83
CA PRO A 113 14.40 -22.15 45.35
C PRO A 113 15.26 -23.05 44.46
N GLY A 114 14.65 -24.01 43.78
CA GLY A 114 15.35 -24.91 42.85
C GLY A 114 15.90 -24.22 41.59
N LEU A 115 15.43 -22.99 41.28
CA LEU A 115 15.84 -22.24 40.10
C LEU A 115 16.88 -21.16 40.40
N HIS A 116 17.22 -20.87 41.67
CA HIS A 116 18.15 -19.79 42.06
C HIS A 116 19.50 -19.85 41.35
N GLN A 117 20.00 -21.06 41.05
CA GLN A 117 21.25 -21.25 40.31
C GLN A 117 21.25 -20.59 38.90
N HIS A 118 20.07 -20.29 38.35
CA HIS A 118 19.90 -19.67 37.04
C HIS A 118 19.70 -18.15 37.10
N GLU A 119 19.62 -17.53 38.30
CA GLU A 119 19.40 -16.08 38.42
C GLU A 119 20.51 -15.29 37.73
N GLN A 120 21.76 -15.67 37.98
CA GLN A 120 22.92 -15.02 37.39
C GLN A 120 22.89 -15.08 35.86
N ILE A 121 22.48 -16.22 35.30
CA ILE A 121 22.35 -16.40 33.84
C ILE A 121 21.28 -15.46 33.27
N ILE A 122 20.13 -15.31 33.95
CA ILE A 122 19.07 -14.37 33.51
C ILE A 122 19.53 -12.91 33.61
N LEU A 123 20.28 -12.55 34.67
CA LEU A 123 20.83 -11.21 34.83
C LEU A 123 21.87 -10.89 33.75
N GLU A 124 22.75 -11.85 33.43
CA GLU A 124 23.76 -11.71 32.38
C GLU A 124 23.15 -11.62 30.98
N MET A 125 22.10 -12.41 30.71
CA MET A 125 21.36 -12.34 29.44
C MET A 125 20.60 -11.01 29.27
N GLY A 126 20.13 -10.42 30.37
CA GLY A 126 19.37 -9.18 30.36
C GLY A 126 18.08 -9.25 29.52
N VAL A 127 17.55 -8.08 29.18
CA VAL A 127 16.34 -7.96 28.35
C VAL A 127 16.60 -8.39 26.90
N ASP A 128 17.83 -8.22 26.42
CA ASP A 128 18.22 -8.54 25.03
C ASP A 128 18.38 -10.04 24.78
N GLY A 129 18.74 -10.82 25.80
CA GLY A 129 18.75 -12.28 25.74
C GLY A 129 17.37 -12.93 25.75
N MET A 130 16.30 -12.14 25.95
CA MET A 130 14.92 -12.63 25.84
C MET A 130 14.50 -12.60 24.37
N SER A 131 15.00 -13.58 23.59
CA SER A 131 14.62 -13.71 22.18
C SER A 131 13.11 -13.99 22.06
N SER A 132 12.45 -13.23 21.20
CA SER A 132 11.12 -13.57 20.74
C SER A 132 11.32 -14.43 19.50
N ASP A 133 11.02 -15.73 19.60
CA ASP A 133 10.89 -16.67 18.47
C ASP A 133 9.74 -16.28 17.50
N GLU A 134 9.42 -14.99 17.39
CA GLU A 134 8.43 -14.44 16.47
C GLU A 134 9.12 -13.71 15.31
N SER A 135 10.28 -14.20 14.87
CA SER A 135 10.92 -13.77 13.63
C SER A 135 10.62 -14.77 12.53
N GLY A 136 9.39 -14.76 12.03
CA GLY A 136 8.97 -15.65 10.96
C GLY A 136 7.89 -15.03 10.08
N HIS A 137 8.31 -14.43 8.97
CA HIS A 137 7.54 -13.86 7.85
C HIS A 137 7.21 -12.36 7.89
N GLU A 138 8.22 -11.51 7.64
CA GLU A 138 8.03 -10.18 7.05
C GLU A 138 8.65 -10.05 5.64
N GLU A 139 8.88 -11.16 4.93
CA GLU A 139 9.22 -11.16 3.50
C GLU A 139 8.08 -11.75 2.66
N ASP A 140 6.99 -11.00 2.53
CA ASP A 140 6.19 -11.01 1.29
C ASP A 140 5.77 -9.58 0.97
N ASN A 141 6.74 -8.83 0.46
CA ASN A 141 6.52 -7.48 -0.04
C ASN A 141 5.82 -7.55 -1.40
N SER A 142 4.50 -7.78 -1.40
CA SER A 142 3.55 -6.98 -2.19
C SER A 142 2.12 -7.52 -2.11
N ARG A 143 1.25 -6.72 -1.48
CA ARG A 143 -0.23 -6.75 -1.49
C ARG A 143 -0.91 -7.55 -0.39
N GLY A 144 -1.04 -6.91 0.77
CA GLY A 144 -2.19 -7.15 1.64
C GLY A 144 -1.90 -6.81 3.08
N ILE A 145 -2.49 -5.71 3.55
CA ILE A 145 -2.51 -5.28 4.95
C ILE A 145 -3.09 -6.42 5.80
N GLY A 146 -2.22 -7.21 6.39
CA GLY A 146 -2.54 -8.28 7.33
C GLY A 146 -2.20 -7.84 8.74
N SER A 147 -2.98 -6.91 9.30
CA SER A 147 -2.97 -6.66 10.74
C SER A 147 -3.76 -7.77 11.43
N CYS A 148 -3.03 -8.73 11.96
CA CYS A 148 -3.48 -9.67 12.97
C CYS A 148 -3.89 -8.92 14.26
N ALA A 149 -5.11 -8.40 14.33
CA ALA A 149 -5.86 -8.17 15.59
C ALA A 149 -7.12 -7.34 15.32
N SER A 150 -8.24 -8.02 15.05
CA SER A 150 -9.57 -7.66 15.56
C SER A 150 -10.55 -8.69 15.05
N ARG A 151 -10.86 -9.69 15.89
CA ARG A 151 -11.97 -10.63 15.69
C ARG A 151 -13.28 -9.84 15.82
N GLY A 152 -13.70 -9.18 14.76
CA GLY A 152 -14.98 -8.47 14.66
C GLY A 152 -15.55 -8.64 13.25
N ASN A 153 -16.86 -8.85 13.17
CA ASN A 153 -17.65 -9.11 11.96
C ASN A 153 -17.76 -7.86 11.06
N TRP A 154 -16.63 -7.28 10.64
CA TRP A 154 -16.63 -6.16 9.71
C TRP A 154 -16.82 -6.65 8.28
N PRO A 155 -17.75 -6.07 7.51
CA PRO A 155 -17.92 -6.42 6.09
C PRO A 155 -16.62 -6.13 5.34
N LEU A 156 -16.01 -7.20 4.82
CA LEU A 156 -14.79 -7.13 4.01
C LEU A 156 -15.11 -6.39 2.70
N LEU A 157 -14.58 -5.17 2.56
CA LEU A 157 -14.51 -4.46 1.28
C LEU A 157 -13.62 -5.28 0.33
N ARG A 158 -14.23 -6.07 -0.56
CA ARG A 158 -13.53 -6.70 -1.69
C ARG A 158 -13.05 -5.59 -2.61
N LYS A 159 -11.75 -5.28 -2.56
CA LYS A 159 -11.11 -4.54 -3.64
C LYS A 159 -11.12 -5.44 -4.88
N GLU A 160 -11.60 -4.93 -6.00
CA GLU A 160 -11.47 -5.60 -7.29
C GLU A 160 -10.00 -5.91 -7.52
N LYS A 161 -9.66 -7.19 -7.51
CA LYS A 161 -8.32 -7.61 -7.89
C LYS A 161 -8.20 -7.33 -9.37
N VAL A 162 -7.18 -6.55 -9.75
CA VAL A 162 -6.71 -6.52 -11.14
C VAL A 162 -6.57 -7.99 -11.56
N PRO A 163 -7.29 -8.44 -12.60
CA PRO A 163 -7.24 -9.85 -13.00
C PRO A 163 -5.78 -10.17 -13.28
N ALA A 164 -5.23 -11.09 -12.49
CA ALA A 164 -3.91 -11.61 -12.78
C ALA A 164 -4.01 -12.24 -14.17
N LEU A 165 -3.34 -11.63 -15.16
CA LEU A 165 -3.38 -12.05 -16.55
C LEU A 165 -3.01 -13.53 -16.72
N PHE A 166 -2.27 -14.10 -15.75
CA PHE A 166 -1.88 -15.49 -15.74
C PHE A 166 -2.07 -16.10 -14.35
N SER A 167 -2.89 -17.13 -14.27
CA SER A 167 -2.99 -17.98 -13.08
C SER A 167 -1.68 -18.78 -12.95
N LYS A 168 -1.07 -18.76 -11.76
CA LYS A 168 0.07 -19.66 -11.44
C LYS A 168 -0.34 -21.12 -11.24
N ARG A 169 -1.66 -21.41 -11.26
CA ARG A 169 -2.17 -22.77 -11.06
C ARG A 169 -1.98 -23.59 -12.33
N HIS A 170 -1.64 -24.86 -12.15
CA HIS A 170 -1.60 -25.81 -13.26
C HIS A 170 -2.97 -25.92 -13.92
N ALA A 171 -2.97 -26.06 -15.25
CA ALA A 171 -4.20 -26.29 -16.00
C ALA A 171 -4.81 -27.64 -15.61
N ILE A 172 -6.13 -27.66 -15.44
CA ILE A 172 -6.87 -28.85 -15.04
C ILE A 172 -6.90 -29.81 -16.23
N ARG A 173 -6.67 -31.11 -16.01
CA ARG A 173 -6.71 -32.14 -17.06
C ARG A 173 -8.14 -32.63 -17.32
N SER A 174 -8.39 -33.14 -18.52
CA SER A 174 -9.62 -33.85 -18.91
C SER A 174 -10.90 -33.01 -18.94
N LEU A 175 -10.77 -31.68 -19.05
CA LEU A 175 -11.91 -30.82 -19.36
C LEU A 175 -12.15 -30.77 -20.88
N PRO A 176 -13.38 -30.48 -21.32
CA PRO A 176 -13.68 -30.20 -22.72
C PRO A 176 -12.89 -29.02 -23.31
N VAL A 177 -12.69 -29.03 -24.63
CA VAL A 177 -12.04 -27.93 -25.37
C VAL A 177 -12.71 -26.58 -25.05
N THR A 178 -14.03 -26.55 -24.90
CA THR A 178 -14.80 -25.33 -24.61
C THR A 178 -14.53 -24.71 -23.23
N SER A 179 -13.83 -25.41 -22.34
CA SER A 179 -13.50 -24.91 -21.00
C SER A 179 -12.21 -24.07 -20.94
N TYR A 180 -11.45 -24.03 -22.05
CA TYR A 180 -10.20 -23.28 -22.15
C TYR A 180 -10.36 -22.10 -23.11
N ASP A 181 -9.55 -21.06 -22.88
CA ASP A 181 -9.41 -19.98 -23.85
C ASP A 181 -8.71 -20.50 -25.12
N ALA A 182 -9.28 -20.18 -26.29
CA ALA A 182 -8.82 -20.74 -27.56
C ALA A 182 -7.42 -20.26 -27.95
N GLU A 183 -7.09 -18.99 -27.70
CA GLU A 183 -5.77 -18.43 -27.98
C GLU A 183 -4.72 -19.04 -27.05
N TRP A 184 -5.06 -19.19 -25.76
CA TRP A 184 -4.19 -19.86 -24.79
C TRP A 184 -3.92 -21.32 -25.16
N LEU A 185 -4.95 -22.06 -25.58
CA LEU A 185 -4.81 -23.47 -25.96
C LEU A 185 -3.95 -23.63 -27.23
N MET A 186 -4.07 -22.72 -28.20
CA MET A 186 -3.23 -22.69 -29.40
C MET A 186 -1.78 -22.28 -29.10
N GLY A 187 -1.54 -21.53 -28.02
CA GLY A 187 -0.20 -21.14 -27.58
C GLY A 187 0.58 -22.23 -26.84
N LEU A 188 -0.06 -23.36 -26.49
CA LEU A 188 0.61 -24.48 -25.82
C LEU A 188 1.43 -25.33 -26.79
N SER A 189 2.52 -25.91 -26.29
CA SER A 189 3.25 -26.94 -27.02
C SER A 189 2.44 -28.23 -27.14
N ASP A 190 2.68 -29.02 -28.20
CA ASP A 190 1.96 -30.27 -28.45
C ASP A 190 2.03 -31.25 -27.27
N ASN A 191 3.17 -31.31 -26.59
CA ASN A 191 3.36 -32.13 -25.38
C ASN A 191 2.47 -31.67 -24.23
N ALA A 192 2.36 -30.35 -24.01
CA ALA A 192 1.51 -29.81 -22.96
C ALA A 192 0.02 -30.02 -23.27
N ARG A 193 -0.36 -29.89 -24.55
CA ARG A 193 -1.73 -30.19 -25.01
C ARG A 193 -2.08 -31.67 -24.86
N ALA A 194 -1.14 -32.56 -25.16
CA ALA A 194 -1.31 -34.00 -24.96
C ALA A 194 -1.46 -34.38 -23.47
N ASP A 195 -0.70 -33.73 -22.58
CA ASP A 195 -0.78 -33.95 -21.13
C ASP A 195 -2.13 -33.52 -20.54
N LEU A 196 -2.79 -32.51 -21.13
CA LEU A 196 -4.11 -32.06 -20.71
C LEU A 196 -5.21 -33.09 -20.97
N LYS A 197 -5.05 -34.00 -21.94
CA LYS A 197 -6.09 -34.97 -22.34
C LYS A 197 -7.45 -34.30 -22.57
N VAL A 198 -7.46 -33.21 -23.34
CA VAL A 198 -8.66 -32.42 -23.63
C VAL A 198 -9.70 -33.29 -24.34
N LYS A 199 -10.97 -33.20 -23.93
CA LYS A 199 -12.08 -33.90 -24.58
C LYS A 199 -12.68 -33.02 -25.69
N ASP A 200 -12.93 -33.59 -26.85
CA ASP A 200 -13.54 -32.85 -27.97
C ASP A 200 -15.06 -32.67 -27.82
N ASP A 201 -15.69 -33.43 -26.91
CA ASP A 201 -17.13 -33.35 -26.67
C ASP A 201 -17.52 -32.02 -26.00
N PRO A 202 -18.52 -31.28 -26.52
CA PRO A 202 -19.00 -30.06 -25.88
C PRO A 202 -19.57 -30.36 -24.49
N TYR A 203 -19.36 -29.44 -23.55
CA TYR A 203 -19.90 -29.57 -22.20
C TYR A 203 -21.44 -29.49 -22.24
N ASP A 204 -22.12 -30.50 -21.71
CA ASP A 204 -23.57 -30.48 -21.53
C ASP A 204 -23.92 -29.72 -20.24
N PHE A 205 -24.40 -28.49 -20.40
CA PHE A 205 -24.89 -27.67 -19.29
C PHE A 205 -26.37 -27.91 -18.98
N THR A 206 -27.02 -28.88 -19.62
CA THR A 206 -28.42 -29.22 -19.34
C THR A 206 -28.52 -29.71 -17.90
N ILE A 207 -29.27 -28.97 -17.08
CA ILE A 207 -29.56 -29.36 -15.70
C ILE A 207 -30.60 -30.49 -15.80
N PRO A 208 -30.33 -31.69 -15.25
CA PRO A 208 -31.32 -32.75 -15.23
C PRO A 208 -32.61 -32.28 -14.56
N ASP A 209 -33.77 -32.61 -15.14
CA ASP A 209 -35.09 -32.22 -14.61
C ASP A 209 -35.29 -32.66 -13.15
N GLU A 210 -34.62 -33.73 -12.72
CA GLU A 210 -34.63 -34.23 -11.34
C GLU A 210 -34.08 -33.24 -10.29
N LEU A 211 -33.24 -32.28 -10.71
CA LEU A 211 -32.61 -31.29 -9.84
C LEU A 211 -33.36 -29.95 -9.80
N VAL A 212 -34.36 -29.75 -10.66
CA VAL A 212 -35.22 -28.57 -10.67
C VAL A 212 -36.38 -28.81 -9.70
N LYS A 213 -36.15 -28.53 -8.40
CA LYS A 213 -37.17 -28.58 -7.35
C LYS A 213 -37.76 -27.21 -7.03
#